data_AF-Q86MU3-F1
#
_entry.id   AF-Q86MU3-F1
#
_cell.length_a   1.000
_cell.length_b   1.000
_cell.length_c   1.000
_cell.angle_alpha   90.00
_cell.angle_beta   90.00
_cell.angle_gamma   90.00
#
_symmetry.space_group_name_H-M   'P 1'
#
loop_
_entity.id
_entity.type
_entity.pdbx_description
1 polymer ?
#
loop_
_entity_poly.entity_id
_entity_poly.type
_entity_poly.pdbx_seq_one_letter_code
_entity_poly.pdbx_strand_id
1 'polypeptide(L)'
;LHKIEGVDTTESVIEWFVKSAAVETFFLWHKYKEEKKPPATQNGALPLPLAPDVSQEDDPQKKLEKGDIPEEFKRQMFYTLGDYRDICIGGDRDIVGDTIVSNTDSTEKSSGKATKISDVIKEFLSKQNSGDNPSPRSVKTGSNSGNDPASLWNKHAESIWNGMICALTYKDGGEGKSPQVDDKVKKALLDGEGKKPKNNGQQDYTYEKVELKDNDENGGPRTTGASIKTEPTKLTDFVKRPPYF
;
A
#
# COMPACT_ATOMS: atom_id res chain seq x y z
N LEU A 1 -21.02 5.47 5.40
CA LEU A 1 -19.75 6.18 5.65
C LEU A 1 -19.64 6.43 7.14
N HIS A 2 -18.64 5.85 7.82
CA HIS A 2 -18.33 6.22 9.20
C HIS A 2 -17.90 7.68 9.21
N LYS A 3 -18.49 8.50 10.09
CA LYS A 3 -17.99 9.83 10.39
C LYS A 3 -16.61 9.64 11.04
N ILE A 4 -15.56 10.18 10.43
CA ILE A 4 -14.21 10.10 10.98
C ILE A 4 -14.14 11.16 12.08
N GLU A 5 -14.29 10.73 13.33
CA GLU A 5 -14.02 11.56 14.51
C GLU A 5 -12.57 11.26 14.96
N GLY A 6 -11.76 12.30 15.20
CA GLY A 6 -10.44 12.17 15.85
C GLY A 6 -9.18 12.23 14.98
N VAL A 7 -9.18 12.91 13.83
CA VAL A 7 -7.92 13.23 13.11
C VAL A 7 -7.29 14.49 13.70
N ASP A 8 -6.84 14.40 14.94
CA ASP A 8 -6.35 15.56 15.70
C ASP A 8 -4.83 15.52 15.92
N THR A 9 -4.18 14.40 15.57
CA THR A 9 -2.75 14.15 15.80
C THR A 9 -2.04 13.60 14.57
N THR A 10 -0.73 13.81 14.46
CA THR A 10 0.08 13.17 13.40
C THR A 10 -0.02 11.65 13.45
N GLU A 11 -0.09 11.06 14.65
CA GLU A 11 -0.30 9.63 14.88
C GLU A 11 -1.59 9.13 14.24
N SER A 12 -2.69 9.88 14.37
CA SER A 12 -3.97 9.53 13.76
C SER A 12 -3.90 9.50 12.22
N VAL A 13 -3.20 10.45 11.60
CA VAL A 13 -2.98 10.48 10.15
C VAL A 13 -2.24 9.21 9.70
N ILE A 14 -1.16 8.86 10.40
CA ILE A 14 -0.38 7.65 10.10
C ILE A 14 -1.23 6.39 10.28
N GLU A 15 -2.01 6.32 11.35
CA GLU A 15 -2.92 5.20 11.61
C GLU A 15 -3.91 5.00 10.45
N TRP A 16 -4.42 6.10 9.87
CA TRP A 16 -5.29 6.04 8.69
C TRP A 16 -4.57 5.56 7.43
N PHE A 17 -3.32 5.95 7.21
CA PHE A 17 -2.50 5.42 6.11
C PHE A 17 -2.29 3.90 6.27
N VAL A 18 -1.93 3.45 7.48
CA VAL A 18 -1.73 2.02 7.78
C VAL A 18 -3.03 1.23 7.58
N LYS A 19 -4.14 1.71 8.14
CA LYS A 19 -5.45 1.04 8.01
C LYS A 19 -5.92 0.97 6.56
N SER A 20 -5.80 2.06 5.82
CA SER A 20 -6.23 2.13 4.41
C SER A 20 -5.43 1.15 3.56
N ALA A 21 -4.10 1.18 3.65
CA ALA A 21 -3.24 0.28 2.87
C ALA A 21 -3.45 -1.20 3.25
N ALA A 22 -3.69 -1.51 4.53
CA ALA A 22 -3.99 -2.85 4.99
C ALA A 22 -5.35 -3.35 4.45
N VAL A 23 -6.40 -2.54 4.53
CA VAL A 23 -7.73 -2.88 4.02
C VAL A 23 -7.70 -3.08 2.50
N GLU A 24 -7.02 -2.19 1.78
CA GLU A 24 -6.81 -2.33 0.35
C GLU A 24 -6.09 -3.65 0.04
N THR A 25 -4.97 -3.94 0.70
CA THR A 25 -4.24 -5.20 0.53
C THR A 25 -5.11 -6.43 0.81
N PHE A 26 -5.96 -6.39 1.83
CA PHE A 26 -6.90 -7.48 2.14
C PHE A 26 -7.87 -7.75 0.99
N PHE A 27 -8.47 -6.70 0.42
CA PHE A 27 -9.39 -6.85 -0.71
C PHE A 27 -8.69 -7.21 -2.02
N LEU A 28 -7.49 -6.66 -2.28
CA LEU A 28 -6.67 -7.09 -3.42
C LEU A 28 -6.34 -8.58 -3.32
N TRP A 29 -5.96 -9.07 -2.13
CA TRP A 29 -5.67 -10.49 -1.93
C TRP A 29 -6.91 -11.36 -2.16
N HIS A 30 -8.07 -10.92 -1.67
CA HIS A 30 -9.33 -11.60 -1.92
C HIS A 30 -9.58 -11.74 -3.43
N LYS A 31 -9.50 -10.63 -4.17
CA LYS A 31 -9.72 -10.60 -5.62
C LYS A 31 -8.70 -11.44 -6.38
N TYR A 32 -7.41 -11.35 -6.02
CA TYR A 32 -6.34 -12.15 -6.62
C TYR A 32 -6.63 -13.66 -6.50
N LYS A 33 -7.10 -14.11 -5.32
CA LYS A 33 -7.51 -15.50 -5.13
C LYS A 33 -8.71 -15.89 -5.98
N GLU A 34 -9.66 -14.99 -6.20
CA GLU A 34 -10.82 -15.25 -7.06
C GLU A 34 -10.44 -15.36 -8.53
N GLU A 35 -9.57 -14.48 -9.03
CA GLU A 35 -9.10 -14.49 -10.42
C GLU A 35 -8.24 -15.72 -10.76
N LYS A 36 -7.54 -16.29 -9.78
CA LYS A 36 -6.72 -17.50 -9.96
C LYS A 36 -7.52 -18.81 -9.80
N LYS A 37 -8.81 -18.77 -9.46
CA LYS A 37 -9.67 -19.97 -9.49
C LYS A 37 -9.97 -20.34 -10.94
N PRO A 38 -9.96 -21.64 -11.31
CA PRO A 38 -10.40 -22.05 -12.63
C PRO A 38 -11.87 -21.62 -12.85
N PRO A 39 -12.27 -21.25 -14.07
CA PRO A 39 -13.66 -20.92 -14.37
C PRO A 39 -14.54 -22.11 -13.99
N ALA A 40 -15.62 -21.84 -13.25
CA ALA A 40 -16.60 -22.87 -12.91
C ALA A 40 -17.13 -23.49 -14.21
N THR A 41 -17.03 -24.81 -14.36
CA THR A 41 -17.66 -25.54 -15.46
C THR A 41 -19.17 -25.34 -15.37
N GLN A 42 -19.73 -24.38 -16.09
CA GLN A 42 -21.17 -24.30 -16.27
C GLN A 42 -21.62 -25.41 -17.23
N ASN A 43 -22.44 -26.32 -16.71
CA ASN A 43 -23.34 -27.20 -17.47
C ASN A 43 -22.72 -28.04 -18.61
N GLY A 44 -21.76 -28.91 -18.28
CA GLY A 44 -21.41 -30.07 -19.14
C GLY A 44 -20.84 -29.75 -20.53
N ALA A 45 -20.49 -28.50 -20.82
CA ALA A 45 -19.73 -28.15 -22.01
C ALA A 45 -18.24 -28.37 -21.76
N LEU A 46 -17.58 -29.05 -22.70
CA LEU A 46 -16.14 -29.33 -22.67
C LEU A 46 -15.33 -28.04 -22.46
N PRO A 47 -14.22 -28.08 -21.69
CA PRO A 47 -13.34 -26.94 -21.54
C PRO A 47 -12.82 -26.51 -22.91
N LEU A 48 -12.86 -25.21 -23.21
CA LEU A 48 -12.16 -24.63 -24.35
C LEU A 48 -10.67 -25.07 -24.30
N PRO A 49 -10.02 -25.42 -25.42
CA PRO A 49 -8.64 -25.94 -25.43
C PRO A 49 -7.56 -24.93 -25.01
N LEU A 50 -7.95 -23.72 -24.58
CA LEU A 50 -7.07 -22.61 -24.24
C LEU A 50 -7.06 -22.26 -22.75
N ALA A 51 -7.76 -23.00 -21.89
CA ALA A 51 -7.61 -22.81 -20.45
C ALA A 51 -6.21 -23.29 -20.03
N PRO A 52 -5.33 -22.43 -19.47
CA PRO A 52 -4.07 -22.89 -18.91
C PRO A 52 -4.38 -23.91 -17.81
N ASP A 53 -3.63 -25.01 -17.81
CA ASP A 53 -3.72 -26.07 -16.81
C ASP A 53 -3.34 -25.50 -15.44
N VAL A 54 -4.34 -25.00 -14.70
CA VAL A 54 -4.15 -24.50 -13.33
C VAL A 54 -3.99 -25.71 -12.42
N SER A 55 -2.75 -26.21 -12.36
CA SER A 55 -2.37 -27.32 -11.50
C SER A 55 -2.72 -27.00 -10.04
N GLN A 56 -3.19 -27.99 -9.27
CA GLN A 56 -3.55 -27.82 -7.84
C GLN A 56 -2.39 -27.32 -6.93
N GLU A 57 -1.17 -27.26 -7.47
CA GLU A 57 0.04 -26.69 -6.85
C GLU A 57 0.10 -25.15 -6.93
N ASP A 58 -0.70 -24.52 -7.79
CA ASP A 58 -0.70 -23.07 -8.00
C ASP A 58 -1.68 -22.27 -7.12
N ASP A 59 -2.37 -22.93 -6.19
CA ASP A 59 -3.28 -22.28 -5.24
C ASP A 59 -2.53 -21.18 -4.45
N PRO A 60 -2.87 -19.89 -4.66
CA PRO A 60 -2.22 -18.78 -3.99
C PRO A 60 -2.27 -18.86 -2.47
N GLN A 61 -3.35 -19.41 -1.90
CA GLN A 61 -3.50 -19.52 -0.45
C GLN A 61 -2.49 -20.53 0.12
N LYS A 62 -2.22 -21.64 -0.56
CA LYS A 62 -1.22 -22.63 -0.13
C LYS A 62 0.21 -22.06 -0.21
N LYS A 63 0.51 -21.24 -1.23
CA LYS A 63 1.80 -20.53 -1.33
C LYS A 63 1.96 -19.58 -0.13
N LEU A 64 0.92 -18.82 0.18
CA LEU A 64 0.92 -17.90 1.31
C LEU A 64 1.07 -18.60 2.67
N GLU A 65 0.42 -19.76 2.88
CA GLU A 65 0.59 -20.58 4.09
C GLU A 65 2.03 -21.08 4.29
N LYS A 66 2.79 -21.27 3.20
CA LYS A 66 4.22 -21.59 3.24
C LYS A 66 5.10 -20.36 3.44
N GLY A 67 4.51 -19.17 3.46
CA GLY A 67 5.21 -17.90 3.56
C GLY A 67 5.74 -17.40 2.22
N ASP A 68 5.17 -17.84 1.11
CA ASP A 68 5.52 -17.35 -0.23
C ASP A 68 4.40 -16.47 -0.78
N ILE A 69 4.67 -15.16 -0.86
CA ILE A 69 3.78 -14.19 -1.50
C ILE A 69 4.02 -14.24 -3.01
N PRO A 70 3.00 -14.59 -3.84
CA PRO A 70 3.17 -14.67 -5.29
C PRO A 70 3.75 -13.37 -5.88
N GLU A 71 4.77 -13.47 -6.73
CA GLU A 71 5.48 -12.31 -7.29
C GLU A 71 4.56 -11.30 -7.99
N GLU A 72 3.56 -11.76 -8.75
CA GLU A 72 2.57 -10.88 -9.39
C GLU A 72 1.76 -10.07 -8.37
N PHE A 73 1.38 -10.70 -7.26
CA PHE A 73 0.63 -10.04 -6.19
C PHE A 73 1.53 -9.10 -5.39
N LYS A 74 2.76 -9.53 -5.07
CA LYS A 74 3.78 -8.69 -4.42
C LYS A 74 4.05 -7.43 -5.25
N ARG A 75 4.08 -7.54 -6.58
CA ARG A 75 4.20 -6.39 -7.48
C ARG A 75 3.04 -5.41 -7.33
N GLN A 76 1.80 -5.89 -7.23
CA GLN A 76 0.64 -5.03 -6.96
C GLN A 76 0.80 -4.29 -5.62
N MET A 77 1.24 -4.98 -4.56
CA MET A 77 1.51 -4.35 -3.27
C MET A 77 2.57 -3.24 -3.34
N PHE A 78 3.62 -3.43 -4.14
CA PHE A 78 4.66 -2.40 -4.34
C PHE A 78 4.09 -1.15 -5.02
N TYR A 79 3.24 -1.34 -6.04
CA TYR A 79 2.54 -0.21 -6.69
C TYR A 79 1.59 0.49 -5.72
N THR A 80 0.76 -0.26 -4.98
CA THR A 80 -0.12 0.32 -3.94
C THR A 80 0.68 1.15 -2.93
N LEU A 81 1.82 0.66 -2.42
CA LEU A 81 2.64 1.46 -1.50
C LEU A 81 3.22 2.73 -2.18
N GLY A 82 3.59 2.64 -3.46
CA GLY A 82 3.99 3.79 -4.27
C GLY A 82 2.87 4.82 -4.41
N ASP A 83 1.64 4.37 -4.61
CA ASP A 83 0.45 5.21 -4.69
C ASP A 83 0.20 5.96 -3.35
N TYR A 84 0.25 5.25 -2.21
CA TYR A 84 0.17 5.88 -0.89
C TYR A 84 1.30 6.90 -0.64
N ARG A 85 2.50 6.64 -1.17
CA ARG A 85 3.62 7.59 -1.09
C ARG A 85 3.28 8.87 -1.82
N ASP A 86 2.80 8.72 -3.05
CA ASP A 86 2.53 9.85 -3.92
C ASP A 86 1.32 10.65 -3.42
N ILE A 87 0.32 10.00 -2.79
CA ILE A 87 -0.76 10.67 -2.03
C ILE A 87 -0.22 11.47 -0.84
N CYS A 88 0.72 10.88 -0.08
CA CYS A 88 1.28 11.51 1.11
C CYS A 88 2.14 12.74 0.76
N ILE A 89 3.10 12.56 -0.15
CA ILE A 89 4.09 13.59 -0.52
C ILE A 89 3.49 14.62 -1.48
N GLY A 90 2.65 14.17 -2.41
CA GLY A 90 2.10 14.97 -3.50
C GLY A 90 3.15 15.40 -4.52
N GLY A 91 2.84 16.49 -5.23
CA GLY A 91 3.68 17.05 -6.30
C GLY A 91 3.21 16.61 -7.69
N ASP A 92 4.16 16.45 -8.61
CA ASP A 92 3.88 16.08 -10.02
C ASP A 92 3.42 14.63 -10.19
N ARG A 93 3.50 13.84 -9.13
CA ARG A 93 3.17 12.41 -9.09
C ARG A 93 1.85 12.11 -8.40
N ASP A 94 1.13 13.16 -8.00
CA ASP A 94 -0.16 13.05 -7.35
C ASP A 94 -1.19 12.37 -8.29
N ILE A 95 -1.40 11.08 -8.07
CA ILE A 95 -2.30 10.21 -8.83
C ILE A 95 -3.78 10.53 -8.59
N VAL A 96 -4.11 11.20 -7.47
CA VAL A 96 -5.46 11.60 -7.12
C VAL A 96 -5.72 12.99 -7.71
N GLY A 97 -5.72 13.07 -9.05
CA GLY A 97 -6.03 14.30 -9.78
C GLY A 97 -7.24 15.02 -9.18
N ASP A 98 -7.11 16.34 -8.96
CA ASP A 98 -8.11 17.24 -8.32
C ASP A 98 -9.07 16.55 -7.34
N THR A 99 -8.59 15.68 -6.45
CA THR A 99 -9.46 15.06 -5.46
C THR A 99 -9.92 16.14 -4.50
N ILE A 100 -11.16 16.58 -4.71
CA ILE A 100 -11.77 17.67 -3.96
C ILE A 100 -12.04 17.16 -2.55
N VAL A 101 -11.15 17.47 -1.61
CA VAL A 101 -11.55 17.50 -0.21
C VAL A 101 -12.42 18.75 -0.04
N SER A 102 -13.74 18.57 -0.11
CA SER A 102 -14.66 19.60 0.36
C SER A 102 -14.56 19.64 1.87
N ASN A 103 -13.81 20.62 2.39
CA ASN A 103 -13.71 20.83 3.83
C ASN A 103 -15.08 21.34 4.33
N THR A 104 -15.95 20.42 4.76
CA THR A 104 -17.36 20.73 5.06
C THR A 104 -17.59 21.52 6.36
N ASP A 105 -16.53 21.74 7.15
CA ASP A 105 -16.63 22.43 8.45
C ASP A 105 -16.40 23.95 8.40
N SER A 106 -16.03 24.52 7.25
CA SER A 106 -15.88 25.96 7.13
C SER A 106 -17.25 26.61 6.83
N THR A 107 -17.88 27.18 7.86
CA THR A 107 -19.08 28.04 7.75
C THR A 107 -18.83 29.35 6.98
N GLU A 108 -17.63 29.56 6.45
CA GLU A 108 -17.36 30.61 5.48
C GLU A 108 -17.22 29.99 4.11
N LYS A 109 -17.86 30.61 3.12
CA LYS A 109 -17.77 30.29 1.69
C LYS A 109 -16.30 30.18 1.26
N SER A 110 -15.67 29.03 1.44
CA SER A 110 -14.43 28.72 0.76
C SER A 110 -14.82 28.53 -0.70
N SER A 111 -14.36 29.44 -1.56
CA SER A 111 -14.36 29.25 -3.00
C SER A 111 -13.99 27.80 -3.31
N GLY A 112 -14.73 27.15 -4.22
CA GLY A 112 -14.58 25.73 -4.58
C GLY A 112 -13.21 25.41 -5.19
N LYS A 113 -12.17 25.45 -4.36
CA LYS A 113 -10.79 25.15 -4.70
C LYS A 113 -10.55 23.69 -4.34
N ALA A 114 -10.43 22.85 -5.35
CA ALA A 114 -9.91 21.50 -5.18
C ALA A 114 -8.59 21.60 -4.40
N THR A 115 -8.52 20.94 -3.25
CA THR A 115 -7.33 20.92 -2.41
C THR A 115 -6.82 19.49 -2.40
N LYS A 116 -5.58 19.31 -2.86
CA LYS A 116 -4.93 18.00 -2.90
C LYS A 116 -4.78 17.45 -1.49
N ILE A 117 -4.88 16.13 -1.34
CA ILE A 117 -4.70 15.46 -0.03
C ILE A 117 -3.32 15.79 0.55
N SER A 118 -2.29 15.83 -0.28
CA SER A 118 -0.94 16.23 0.15
C SER A 118 -0.90 17.64 0.75
N ASP A 119 -1.72 18.56 0.24
CA ASP A 119 -1.75 19.94 0.74
C ASP A 119 -2.50 20.02 2.07
N VAL A 120 -3.57 19.24 2.24
CA VAL A 120 -4.25 19.07 3.53
C VAL A 120 -3.30 18.49 4.58
N ILE A 121 -2.51 17.46 4.23
CA ILE A 121 -1.50 16.87 5.12
C ILE A 121 -0.43 17.91 5.49
N LYS A 122 0.10 18.67 4.52
CA LYS A 122 1.07 19.74 4.78
C LYS A 122 0.51 20.79 5.74
N GLU A 123 -0.71 21.25 5.50
CA GLU A 123 -1.38 22.23 6.34
C GLU A 123 -1.58 21.69 7.77
N PHE A 124 -2.04 20.45 7.90
CA PHE A 124 -2.22 19.78 9.20
C PHE A 124 -0.89 19.70 9.99
N LEU A 125 0.19 19.23 9.35
CA LEU A 125 1.51 19.13 9.99
C LEU A 125 2.07 20.49 10.40
N SER A 126 1.81 21.54 9.61
CA SER A 126 2.23 22.90 9.96
C SER A 126 1.50 23.44 11.19
N LYS A 127 0.21 23.12 11.36
CA LYS A 127 -0.62 23.56 12.51
C LYS A 127 -0.23 22.86 13.81
N GLN A 128 0.13 21.57 13.78
CA GLN A 128 0.60 20.82 14.96
C GLN A 128 1.86 21.43 15.62
N ASN A 129 2.63 22.25 14.88
CA ASN A 129 3.85 22.89 15.38
C ASN A 129 3.63 24.29 15.96
N SER A 130 2.43 24.86 15.81
CA SER A 130 2.11 26.17 16.39
C SER A 130 1.53 25.97 17.79
N GLY A 131 2.41 25.75 18.78
CA GLY A 131 2.02 25.91 20.18
C GLY A 131 1.56 27.35 20.44
N ASP A 132 0.51 27.52 21.24
CA ASP A 132 -0.12 28.78 21.66
C ASP A 132 0.81 29.99 21.67
N ASN A 133 0.90 30.72 20.56
CA ASN A 133 1.11 32.17 20.58
C ASN A 133 0.79 32.80 19.20
N PRO A 134 -0.20 33.68 19.08
CA PRO A 134 -0.42 34.43 17.87
C PRO A 134 0.54 35.62 17.86
N SER A 135 1.63 35.55 17.09
CA SER A 135 2.40 36.75 16.76
C SER A 135 2.71 36.81 15.27
N PRO A 136 2.51 37.96 14.61
CA PRO A 136 2.55 38.04 13.17
C PRO A 136 3.99 38.17 12.66
N ARG A 137 4.26 37.41 11.60
CA ARG A 137 5.18 37.75 10.50
C ARG A 137 6.68 37.72 10.81
N SER A 138 7.32 36.60 10.47
CA SER A 138 8.65 36.63 9.84
C SER A 138 8.88 35.36 9.04
N VAL A 139 9.04 35.50 7.73
CA VAL A 139 9.61 34.47 6.85
C VAL A 139 11.05 34.25 7.34
N LYS A 140 11.28 33.18 8.09
CA LYS A 140 12.60 32.63 8.33
C LYS A 140 12.62 31.20 7.81
N THR A 141 13.27 31.06 6.66
CA THR A 141 13.91 29.83 6.19
C THR A 141 14.86 29.32 7.27
N GLY A 142 14.35 28.48 8.15
CA GLY A 142 15.09 27.74 9.17
C GLY A 142 14.64 26.30 9.13
N SER A 143 15.57 25.42 8.77
CA SER A 143 15.41 23.96 8.68
C SER A 143 14.78 23.38 9.96
N ASN A 144 13.52 22.94 9.88
CA ASN A 144 12.93 22.00 10.82
C ASN A 144 12.87 20.64 10.13
N SER A 145 13.97 19.89 10.21
CA SER A 145 14.06 18.53 9.70
C SER A 145 13.08 17.63 10.46
N GLY A 146 11.96 17.27 9.85
CA GLY A 146 11.04 16.25 10.38
C GLY A 146 9.54 16.45 10.10
N ASN A 147 9.10 17.64 9.69
CA ASN A 147 7.67 18.02 9.71
C ASN A 147 7.04 18.27 8.34
N ASP A 148 7.71 17.88 7.27
CA ASP A 148 7.15 17.85 5.92
C ASP A 148 6.63 16.43 5.58
N PRO A 149 5.71 16.28 4.60
CA PRO A 149 5.17 14.98 4.25
C PRO A 149 6.20 13.95 3.80
N ALA A 150 7.34 14.36 3.22
CA ALA A 150 8.39 13.41 2.86
C ALA A 150 9.10 12.88 4.11
N SER A 151 9.35 13.73 5.11
CA SER A 151 9.82 13.29 6.43
C SER A 151 8.81 12.35 7.12
N LEU A 152 7.51 12.66 7.06
CA LEU A 152 6.44 11.81 7.58
C LEU A 152 6.46 10.43 6.90
N TRP A 153 6.51 10.41 5.56
CA TRP A 153 6.59 9.19 4.78
C TRP A 153 7.81 8.35 5.16
N ASN A 154 9.01 8.95 5.15
CA ASN A 154 10.25 8.24 5.45
C ASN A 154 10.23 7.60 6.84
N LYS A 155 9.56 8.23 7.82
CA LYS A 155 9.45 7.71 9.18
C LYS A 155 8.44 6.57 9.32
N HIS A 156 7.40 6.54 8.48
CA HIS A 156 6.24 5.66 8.68
C HIS A 156 5.96 4.68 7.53
N ALA A 157 6.69 4.74 6.42
CA ALA A 157 6.53 3.82 5.30
C ALA A 157 6.72 2.35 5.70
N GLU A 158 7.65 2.05 6.62
CA GLU A 158 7.82 0.72 7.20
C GLU A 158 6.54 0.25 7.89
N SER A 159 5.91 1.11 8.71
CA SER A 159 4.67 0.78 9.41
C SER A 159 3.50 0.51 8.45
N ILE A 160 3.41 1.26 7.35
CA ILE A 160 2.40 1.05 6.31
C ILE A 160 2.62 -0.32 5.66
N TRP A 161 3.85 -0.62 5.23
CA TRP A 161 4.20 -1.91 4.66
C TRP A 161 3.94 -3.09 5.62
N ASN A 162 4.30 -2.93 6.90
CA ASN A 162 4.02 -3.93 7.93
C ASN A 162 2.51 -4.16 8.07
N GLY A 163 1.70 -3.10 7.98
CA GLY A 163 0.24 -3.18 7.95
C GLY A 163 -0.29 -3.98 6.75
N MET A 164 0.26 -3.73 5.55
CA MET A 164 -0.09 -4.47 4.34
C MET A 164 0.22 -5.97 4.46
N ILE A 165 1.40 -6.34 4.96
CA ILE A 165 1.77 -7.76 5.18
C ILE A 165 0.90 -8.38 6.29
N CYS A 166 0.61 -7.63 7.36
CA CYS A 166 -0.28 -8.09 8.42
C CYS A 166 -1.68 -8.41 7.89
N ALA A 167 -2.19 -7.63 6.94
CA ALA A 167 -3.49 -7.86 6.31
C ALA A 167 -3.59 -9.20 5.59
N LEU A 168 -2.49 -9.71 5.03
CA LEU A 168 -2.44 -11.04 4.39
C LEU A 168 -2.65 -12.19 5.38
N THR A 169 -2.42 -11.95 6.66
CA THR A 169 -2.70 -12.94 7.72
C THR A 169 -4.19 -13.06 8.02
N TYR A 170 -5.03 -12.17 7.51
CA TYR A 170 -6.48 -12.23 7.71
C TYR A 170 -7.18 -12.92 6.54
N LYS A 171 -8.26 -13.62 6.86
CA LYS A 171 -9.21 -14.20 5.90
C LYS A 171 -10.62 -13.73 6.23
N ASP A 172 -11.48 -13.79 5.22
CA ASP A 172 -12.90 -13.55 5.40
C ASP A 172 -13.46 -14.51 6.48
N GLY A 173 -14.21 -13.95 7.43
CA GLY A 173 -14.90 -14.72 8.46
C GLY A 173 -16.19 -15.37 7.95
N GLY A 174 -16.67 -14.98 6.77
CA GLY A 174 -17.94 -15.37 6.18
C GLY A 174 -19.06 -14.37 6.49
N GLU A 175 -20.25 -14.65 5.95
CA GLU A 175 -21.39 -13.74 6.02
C GLU A 175 -21.72 -13.32 7.47
N GLY A 176 -21.72 -12.00 7.70
CA GLY A 176 -22.01 -11.40 9.01
C GLY A 176 -20.92 -11.57 10.07
N LYS A 177 -19.74 -12.10 9.71
CA LYS A 177 -18.64 -12.34 10.65
C LYS A 177 -17.45 -11.44 10.35
N SER A 178 -16.77 -11.03 11.41
CA SER A 178 -15.52 -10.27 11.30
C SER A 178 -14.40 -11.11 10.69
N PRO A 179 -13.42 -10.50 10.00
CA PRO A 179 -12.25 -11.20 9.50
C PRO A 179 -11.53 -11.99 10.59
N GLN A 180 -11.02 -13.16 10.24
CA GLN A 180 -10.31 -14.06 11.16
C GLN A 180 -8.84 -14.14 10.79
N VAL A 181 -7.98 -14.29 11.81
CA VAL A 181 -6.55 -14.52 11.59
C VAL A 181 -6.32 -15.96 11.14
N ASP A 182 -5.47 -16.13 10.15
CA ASP A 182 -4.91 -17.41 9.73
C ASP A 182 -3.55 -17.62 10.42
N ASP A 183 -3.55 -18.47 11.45
CA ASP A 183 -2.36 -18.70 12.28
C ASP A 183 -1.17 -19.26 11.49
N LYS A 184 -1.41 -20.02 10.42
CA LYS A 184 -0.33 -20.55 9.58
C LYS A 184 0.34 -19.42 8.82
N VAL A 185 -0.45 -18.59 8.14
CA VAL A 185 0.06 -17.44 7.38
C VAL A 185 0.74 -16.44 8.32
N LYS A 186 0.12 -16.15 9.48
CA LYS A 186 0.73 -15.29 10.51
C LYS A 186 2.09 -15.82 10.95
N LYS A 187 2.19 -17.11 11.27
CA LYS A 187 3.45 -17.74 11.66
C LYS A 187 4.45 -17.81 10.50
N ALA A 188 4.01 -17.85 9.25
CA ALA A 188 4.90 -17.89 8.10
C ALA A 188 5.49 -16.51 7.75
N LEU A 189 4.68 -15.45 7.81
CA LEU A 189 5.04 -14.10 7.35
C LEU A 189 5.56 -13.18 8.45
N LEU A 190 5.08 -13.32 9.69
CA LEU A 190 5.38 -12.39 10.77
C LEU A 190 6.37 -12.95 11.79
N ASP A 191 7.02 -12.03 12.51
CA ASP A 191 7.87 -12.29 13.66
C ASP A 191 7.11 -12.93 14.84
N GLY A 192 7.83 -13.26 15.91
CA GLY A 192 7.24 -13.89 17.09
C GLY A 192 6.21 -13.02 17.82
N GLU A 193 6.28 -11.69 17.65
CA GLU A 193 5.29 -10.75 18.20
C GLU A 193 4.07 -10.58 17.29
N GLY A 194 4.15 -11.00 16.03
CA GLY A 194 3.10 -10.82 15.03
C GLY A 194 2.93 -9.36 14.59
N LYS A 195 3.99 -8.54 14.67
CA LYS A 195 3.94 -7.11 14.36
C LYS A 195 4.75 -6.72 13.14
N LYS A 196 5.83 -7.46 12.86
CA LYS A 196 6.72 -7.16 11.75
C LYS A 196 6.83 -8.34 10.80
N PRO A 197 6.92 -8.10 9.49
CA PRO A 197 7.35 -9.12 8.54
C PRO A 197 8.71 -9.66 8.93
N LYS A 198 8.95 -10.94 8.67
CA LYS A 198 10.25 -11.56 8.92
C LYS A 198 10.90 -12.08 7.64
N ASN A 199 12.19 -12.37 7.77
CA ASN A 199 12.90 -13.24 6.85
C ASN A 199 12.56 -14.69 7.20
N ASN A 200 12.06 -15.46 6.23
CA ASN A 200 11.69 -16.87 6.43
C ASN A 200 12.77 -17.85 5.91
N GLY A 201 13.95 -17.35 5.55
CA GLY A 201 15.07 -18.11 4.99
C GLY A 201 15.01 -18.27 3.46
N GLN A 202 13.83 -18.08 2.85
CA GLN A 202 13.64 -18.13 1.40
C GLN A 202 13.43 -16.73 0.81
N GLN A 203 12.66 -15.90 1.49
CA GLN A 203 12.36 -14.52 1.14
C GLN A 203 12.46 -13.63 2.39
N ASP A 204 12.76 -12.36 2.15
CA ASP A 204 12.78 -11.33 3.18
C ASP A 204 11.69 -10.31 2.89
N TYR A 205 10.66 -10.27 3.73
CA TYR A 205 9.56 -9.31 3.57
C TYR A 205 9.73 -8.06 4.42
N THR A 206 10.89 -7.88 5.07
CA THR A 206 11.17 -6.63 5.80
C THR A 206 11.27 -5.46 4.82
N TYR A 207 10.76 -4.29 5.24
CA TYR A 207 10.63 -3.11 4.38
C TYR A 207 11.93 -2.73 3.65
N GLU A 208 13.08 -2.84 4.32
CA GLU A 208 14.39 -2.45 3.77
C GLU A 208 15.00 -3.47 2.80
N LYS A 209 14.54 -4.72 2.83
CA LYS A 209 15.18 -5.84 2.12
C LYS A 209 14.29 -6.48 1.07
N VAL A 210 12.97 -6.33 1.20
CA VAL A 210 12.05 -6.93 0.24
C VAL A 210 12.27 -6.37 -1.15
N GLU A 211 12.34 -7.28 -2.10
CA GLU A 211 12.68 -7.00 -3.49
C GLU A 211 11.71 -7.68 -4.45
N LEU A 212 11.52 -7.05 -5.61
CA LEU A 212 10.88 -7.64 -6.77
C LEU A 212 11.93 -8.15 -7.73
N LYS A 213 11.76 -9.38 -8.19
CA LYS A 213 12.51 -9.92 -9.31
C LYS A 213 11.77 -9.54 -10.59
N ASP A 214 12.48 -8.93 -11.53
CA ASP A 214 11.95 -8.75 -12.87
C ASP A 214 12.05 -10.07 -13.63
N ASN A 215 10.98 -10.86 -13.57
CA ASN A 215 10.82 -12.02 -14.42
C ASN A 215 10.23 -11.54 -15.75
N ASP A 216 10.98 -11.73 -16.84
CA ASP A 216 10.67 -11.33 -18.23
C ASP A 216 9.39 -11.97 -18.83
N GLU A 217 8.62 -12.74 -18.05
CA GLU A 217 7.53 -13.56 -18.58
C GLU A 217 6.16 -12.85 -18.68
N ASN A 218 5.98 -11.66 -18.09
CA ASN A 218 4.70 -10.94 -18.16
C ASN A 218 4.85 -9.40 -18.37
N GLY A 219 5.17 -9.01 -19.61
CA GLY A 219 4.48 -7.87 -20.26
C GLY A 219 4.90 -6.41 -19.98
N GLY A 220 6.11 -6.11 -19.50
CA GLY A 220 6.58 -4.71 -19.40
C GLY A 220 7.05 -4.10 -20.75
N PRO A 221 7.00 -2.76 -20.96
CA PRO A 221 7.50 -2.12 -22.18
C PRO A 221 9.00 -2.36 -22.34
N ARG A 222 9.37 -2.97 -23.47
CA ARG A 222 10.77 -3.18 -23.86
C ARG A 222 11.43 -1.84 -24.20
N THR A 223 12.33 -1.34 -23.37
CA THR A 223 13.32 -0.37 -23.84
C THR A 223 14.42 -1.15 -24.58
N THR A 224 14.33 -1.18 -25.90
CA THR A 224 15.38 -1.72 -26.77
C THR A 224 16.67 -0.92 -26.58
N GLY A 225 17.72 -1.52 -26.00
CA GLY A 225 19.08 -1.01 -26.19
C GLY A 225 20.06 -1.01 -25.01
N ALA A 226 19.70 -1.48 -23.81
CA ALA A 226 20.66 -1.62 -22.72
C ALA A 226 20.72 -3.08 -22.25
N SER A 227 21.93 -3.60 -22.05
CA SER A 227 22.16 -4.91 -21.44
C SER A 227 21.52 -4.91 -20.05
N ILE A 228 20.34 -5.51 -19.93
CA ILE A 228 19.57 -5.55 -18.68
C ILE A 228 20.32 -6.48 -17.75
N LYS A 229 21.02 -5.92 -16.77
CA LYS A 229 21.27 -6.68 -15.54
C LYS A 229 19.92 -6.81 -14.86
N THR A 230 19.39 -8.03 -14.83
CA THR A 230 18.15 -8.40 -14.14
C THR A 230 18.39 -8.34 -12.63
N GLU A 231 18.76 -7.17 -12.11
CA GLU A 231 18.97 -6.98 -10.68
C GLU A 231 17.62 -6.74 -9.99
N PRO A 232 17.36 -7.43 -8.89
CA PRO A 232 16.13 -7.26 -8.15
C PRO A 232 16.00 -5.81 -7.65
N THR A 233 14.80 -5.27 -7.71
CA THR A 233 14.52 -3.90 -7.25
C THR A 233 13.94 -3.94 -5.83
N LYS A 234 14.59 -3.25 -4.89
CA LYS A 234 14.10 -3.09 -3.52
C LYS A 234 12.87 -2.21 -3.45
N LEU A 235 11.98 -2.48 -2.50
CA LEU A 235 10.77 -1.69 -2.25
C LEU A 235 11.08 -0.20 -2.01
N THR A 236 12.09 0.09 -1.20
CA THR A 236 12.51 1.47 -0.87
C THR A 236 12.92 2.28 -2.10
N ASP A 237 13.40 1.63 -3.15
CA ASP A 237 13.78 2.27 -4.40
C ASP A 237 12.64 2.25 -5.40
N PHE A 238 11.85 1.18 -5.43
CA PHE A 238 10.67 1.05 -6.27
C PHE A 238 9.68 2.19 -6.04
N VAL A 239 9.29 2.46 -4.79
CA VAL A 239 8.29 3.50 -4.47
C VAL A 239 8.74 4.91 -4.85
N LYS A 240 10.04 5.12 -5.09
CA LYS A 240 10.58 6.40 -5.54
C LYS A 240 10.53 6.55 -7.07
N ARG A 241 10.24 5.51 -7.84
CA ARG A 241 10.15 5.57 -9.31
C ARG A 241 8.80 6.12 -9.74
N PRO A 242 8.72 6.99 -10.76
CA PRO A 242 7.44 7.46 -11.29
C PRO A 242 6.57 6.27 -11.74
N PRO A 243 5.23 6.39 -11.68
CA PRO A 243 4.36 5.34 -12.19
C PRO A 243 4.62 5.18 -13.70
N TYR A 244 4.96 3.96 -14.11
CA TYR A 244 5.06 3.58 -15.51
C TYR A 244 3.67 3.15 -15.95
N PHE A 245 2.99 4.00 -16.72
CA PHE A 245 1.75 3.67 -17.43
C PHE A 245 2.07 3.30 -18.89
#